data_AF-A0A945ZTL3-F1
#
_entry.id   AF-A0A945ZTL3-F1
#
_cell.length_a   1.000
_cell.length_b   1.000
_cell.length_c   1.000
_cell.angle_alpha   90.00
_cell.angle_beta   90.00
_cell.angle_gamma   90.00
#
_symmetry.space_group_name_H-M   'P 1'
#
loop_
_entity.id
_entity.type
_entity.pdbx_description
1 polymer ?
#
loop_
_entity_poly.entity_id
_entity_poly.type
_entity_poly.pdbx_seq_one_letter_code
_entity_poly.pdbx_strand_id
1 'polypeptide(L)'
;MMFLLQKCLPNTSLSNLLDWSEEDLQWAQKNERSIWLELQPQDMLFNSNRMEFGRWFDEAPFTRIGGIPQEGPDRLGAWLGLRMVSDFMDENPEWTMSDLINLQDPLPIIKSYRPA
;
A
#
# COMPACT_ATOMS: atom_id res chain seq x y z
N MET A 1 5.09 5.73 6.25
CA MET A 1 6.52 5.94 5.92
C MET A 1 6.75 6.07 4.42
N MET A 2 6.31 5.13 3.57
CA MET A 2 6.61 5.13 2.13
C MET A 2 6.22 6.44 1.40
N PHE A 3 5.06 7.00 1.70
CA PHE A 3 4.61 8.28 1.13
C PHE A 3 5.58 9.45 1.43
N LEU A 4 6.12 9.51 2.65
CA LEU A 4 7.09 10.54 3.03
C LEU A 4 8.37 10.42 2.20
N LEU A 5 8.86 9.19 2.03
CA LEU A 5 10.05 8.93 1.21
C LEU A 5 9.82 9.36 -0.24
N GLN A 6 8.64 9.08 -0.80
CA GLN A 6 8.27 9.54 -2.14
C GLN A 6 8.32 11.07 -2.26
N LYS A 7 7.82 11.80 -1.26
CA LYS A 7 7.85 13.28 -1.27
C LYS A 7 9.25 13.85 -1.02
N CYS A 8 10.09 13.17 -0.26
CA CYS A 8 11.48 13.56 -0.02
C CYS A 8 12.43 13.21 -1.19
N LEU A 9 12.06 12.24 -2.04
CA LEU A 9 12.85 11.78 -3.19
C LEU A 9 12.06 11.95 -4.50
N PRO A 10 11.70 13.18 -4.90
CA PRO A 10 10.79 13.42 -6.03
C PRO A 10 11.34 12.99 -7.39
N ASN A 11 12.67 12.78 -7.51
CA ASN A 11 13.33 12.36 -8.74
C ASN A 11 13.53 10.84 -8.82
N THR A 12 13.11 10.09 -7.81
CA THR A 12 13.22 8.62 -7.79
C THR A 12 11.94 8.01 -8.35
N SER A 13 12.07 7.07 -9.29
CA SER A 13 10.93 6.33 -9.82
C SER A 13 10.25 5.50 -8.72
N LEU A 14 8.96 5.22 -8.89
CA LEU A 14 8.21 4.41 -7.92
C LEU A 14 8.76 2.98 -7.82
N SER A 15 9.20 2.39 -8.93
CA SER A 15 9.86 1.08 -8.98
C SER A 15 11.14 1.07 -8.13
N ASN A 16 12.00 2.08 -8.28
CA ASN A 16 13.20 2.21 -7.46
C ASN A 16 12.89 2.49 -5.98
N LEU A 17 11.82 3.24 -5.68
CA LEU A 17 11.41 3.51 -4.30
C LEU A 17 10.95 2.24 -3.58
N LEU A 18 10.31 1.33 -4.30
CA LEU A 18 9.81 0.04 -3.80
C LEU A 18 10.83 -1.10 -3.89
N ASP A 19 11.98 -0.84 -4.51
CA ASP A 19 12.98 -1.86 -4.86
C ASP A 19 12.37 -3.00 -5.69
N TRP A 20 11.58 -2.62 -6.70
CA TRP A 20 10.88 -3.52 -7.62
C TRP A 20 11.35 -3.33 -9.05
N SER A 21 11.19 -4.38 -9.86
CA SER A 21 11.28 -4.24 -11.31
C SER A 21 10.13 -3.37 -11.84
N GLU A 22 10.27 -2.87 -13.06
CA GLU A 22 9.18 -2.11 -13.68
C GLU A 22 8.00 -3.03 -14.01
N GLU A 23 8.28 -4.29 -14.34
CA GLU A 23 7.29 -5.34 -14.56
C GLU A 23 6.46 -5.61 -13.30
N ASP A 24 7.10 -5.70 -12.13
CA ASP A 24 6.43 -5.88 -10.84
C ASP A 24 5.52 -4.70 -10.50
N LEU A 25 5.99 -3.47 -10.74
CA LEU A 25 5.19 -2.28 -10.53
C LEU A 25 3.96 -2.26 -11.45
N GLN A 26 4.14 -2.58 -12.73
CA GLN A 26 3.03 -2.67 -13.69
C GLN A 26 2.05 -3.77 -13.31
N TRP A 27 2.55 -4.91 -12.81
CA TRP A 27 1.71 -5.99 -12.30
C TRP A 27 0.87 -5.50 -11.12
N ALA A 28 1.47 -4.83 -10.14
CA ALA A 28 0.75 -4.32 -8.98
C ALA A 28 -0.33 -3.29 -9.38
N GLN A 29 -0.01 -2.36 -10.28
CA GLN A 29 -0.97 -1.39 -10.83
C GLN A 29 -2.15 -2.09 -11.54
N LYS A 30 -1.87 -3.08 -12.38
CA LYS A 30 -2.91 -3.82 -13.11
C LYS A 30 -3.82 -4.63 -12.18
N ASN A 31 -3.29 -5.11 -11.06
CA ASN A 31 -4.01 -5.96 -10.12
C ASN A 31 -4.49 -5.19 -8.87
N GLU A 32 -4.44 -3.85 -8.87
CA GLU A 32 -4.68 -3.01 -7.69
C GLU A 32 -5.99 -3.29 -7.00
N ARG A 33 -7.06 -3.39 -7.79
CA ARG A 33 -8.38 -3.73 -7.28
C ARG A 33 -8.45 -5.11 -6.65
N SER A 34 -7.80 -6.12 -7.24
CA SER A 34 -7.77 -7.48 -6.69
C SER A 34 -7.00 -7.55 -5.38
N ILE A 35 -5.83 -6.91 -5.33
CA ILE A 35 -5.00 -6.81 -4.12
C ILE A 35 -5.79 -6.11 -3.01
N TRP A 36 -6.47 -5.02 -3.35
CA TRP A 36 -7.32 -4.30 -2.42
C TRP A 36 -8.49 -5.15 -1.91
N LEU A 37 -9.17 -5.91 -2.76
CA LEU A 37 -10.26 -6.81 -2.35
C LEU A 37 -9.80 -7.92 -1.41
N GLU A 38 -8.58 -8.43 -1.60
CA GLU A 38 -7.97 -9.41 -0.69
C GLU A 38 -7.59 -8.81 0.66
N LEU A 39 -7.19 -7.53 0.71
CA LEU A 39 -6.89 -6.82 1.95
C LEU A 39 -8.15 -6.28 2.66
N GLN A 40 -9.20 -5.94 1.88
CA GLN A 40 -10.42 -5.29 2.36
C GLN A 40 -11.22 -6.06 3.43
N PRO A 41 -11.23 -7.41 3.55
CA PRO A 41 -12.11 -8.07 4.50
C PRO A 41 -11.92 -7.42 5.86
N GLN A 42 -12.99 -6.77 6.36
CA GLN A 42 -12.97 -5.89 7.54
C GLN A 42 -12.48 -6.62 8.80
N ASP A 43 -12.26 -7.92 8.70
CA ASP A 43 -11.52 -8.69 9.68
C ASP A 43 -10.01 -8.54 9.49
N MET A 44 -9.37 -8.75 8.34
CA MET A 44 -7.88 -8.77 8.18
C MET A 44 -7.14 -7.53 8.71
N LEU A 45 -7.64 -6.32 8.46
CA LEU A 45 -7.04 -5.08 8.98
C LEU A 45 -7.20 -4.94 10.51
N PHE A 46 -8.13 -5.68 11.10
CA PHE A 46 -8.47 -5.67 12.53
C PHE A 46 -8.25 -7.04 13.19
N ASN A 47 -7.76 -8.02 12.43
CA ASN A 47 -7.67 -9.41 12.84
C ASN A 47 -6.45 -9.52 13.73
N SER A 48 -6.61 -10.16 14.86
CA SER A 48 -5.58 -10.29 15.88
C SER A 48 -4.39 -11.15 15.42
N ASN A 49 -4.49 -11.78 14.24
CA ASN A 49 -3.44 -12.61 13.67
C ASN A 49 -2.37 -11.77 12.95
N ARG A 50 -1.47 -11.19 13.76
CA ARG A 50 -0.28 -10.43 13.30
C ARG A 50 0.58 -11.20 12.29
N MET A 51 0.55 -12.53 12.30
CA MET A 51 1.34 -13.34 11.35
C MET A 51 0.79 -13.25 9.93
N GLU A 52 -0.54 -13.25 9.74
CA GLU A 52 -1.15 -13.11 8.42
C GLU A 52 -0.98 -11.70 7.88
N PHE A 53 -1.10 -10.68 8.74
CA PHE A 53 -0.87 -9.30 8.34
C PHE A 53 0.60 -9.03 7.97
N GLY A 54 1.55 -9.63 8.69
CA GLY A 54 2.99 -9.49 8.41
C GLY A 54 3.37 -9.90 6.98
N ARG A 55 2.72 -10.94 6.44
CA ARG A 55 3.00 -11.44 5.08
C ARG A 55 2.77 -10.43 3.96
N TRP A 56 1.98 -9.39 4.21
CA TRP A 56 1.77 -8.28 3.28
C TRP A 56 2.96 -7.33 3.16
N PHE A 57 3.89 -7.37 4.13
CA PHE A 57 5.03 -6.45 4.26
C PHE A 57 6.38 -7.17 4.30
N ASP A 58 6.39 -8.49 4.34
CA ASP A 58 7.61 -9.29 4.36
C ASP A 58 8.38 -9.18 3.03
N GLU A 59 9.70 -9.12 3.14
CA GLU A 59 10.61 -9.30 2.01
C GLU A 59 10.62 -10.78 1.62
N ALA A 60 10.26 -11.07 0.37
CA ALA A 60 10.09 -12.43 -0.11
C ALA A 60 10.18 -12.45 -1.65
N PRO A 61 10.14 -13.62 -2.30
CA PRO A 61 10.00 -13.67 -3.75
C PRO A 61 8.64 -13.17 -4.26
N PHE A 62 7.59 -13.23 -3.43
CA PHE A 62 6.23 -12.78 -3.72
C PHE A 62 5.42 -12.65 -2.43
N THR A 63 4.32 -11.91 -2.48
CA THR A 63 3.38 -11.77 -1.36
C THR A 63 2.60 -13.07 -1.11
N ARG A 64 2.76 -13.69 0.05
CA ARG A 64 2.22 -15.03 0.36
C ARG A 64 0.80 -15.01 0.96
N ILE A 65 -0.17 -14.56 0.17
CA ILE A 65 -1.59 -14.50 0.56
C ILE A 65 -2.41 -15.36 -0.40
N GLY A 66 -3.38 -16.12 0.12
CA GLY A 66 -4.08 -17.18 -0.63
C GLY A 66 -4.82 -16.72 -1.90
N GLY A 67 -5.22 -15.45 -1.99
CA GLY A 67 -5.85 -14.88 -3.19
C GLY A 67 -4.93 -14.02 -4.07
N ILE A 68 -3.63 -13.96 -3.74
CA ILE A 68 -2.63 -13.23 -4.54
C ILE A 68 -1.82 -14.23 -5.37
N PRO A 69 -1.79 -14.10 -6.71
CA PRO A 69 -0.94 -14.93 -7.56
C PRO A 69 0.56 -14.75 -7.26
N GLN A 70 1.36 -15.81 -7.41
CA GLN A 70 2.80 -15.79 -7.09
C GLN A 70 3.64 -15.02 -8.11
N GLU A 71 3.03 -14.63 -9.24
CA GLU A 71 3.64 -13.76 -10.24
C GLU A 71 3.69 -12.29 -9.80
N GLY A 72 3.00 -11.93 -8.71
CA GLY A 72 3.06 -10.59 -8.14
C GLY A 72 4.25 -10.39 -7.21
N PRO A 73 4.67 -9.14 -6.99
CA PRO A 73 5.82 -8.85 -6.14
C PRO A 73 5.54 -9.14 -4.65
N ASP A 74 6.61 -9.04 -3.87
CA ASP A 74 6.51 -9.00 -2.41
C ASP A 74 5.90 -7.68 -1.92
N ARG A 75 5.77 -7.51 -0.61
CA ARG A 75 5.43 -6.23 0.04
C ARG A 75 4.22 -5.47 -0.54
N LEU A 76 3.23 -6.17 -1.10
CA LEU A 76 2.05 -5.52 -1.72
C LEU A 76 1.24 -4.66 -0.73
N GLY A 77 1.33 -4.93 0.58
CA GLY A 77 0.74 -4.08 1.61
C GLY A 77 1.41 -2.70 1.71
N ALA A 78 2.73 -2.61 1.51
CA ALA A 78 3.45 -1.34 1.52
C ALA A 78 3.07 -0.48 0.31
N TRP A 79 2.96 -1.12 -0.85
CA TRP A 79 2.49 -0.47 -2.07
C TRP A 79 1.04 0.01 -1.93
N LEU A 80 0.13 -0.84 -1.44
CA LEU A 80 -1.27 -0.47 -1.30
C LEU A 80 -1.46 0.65 -0.25
N GLY A 81 -0.71 0.59 0.85
CA GLY A 81 -0.68 1.66 1.85
C GLY A 81 -0.14 2.99 1.30
N LEU A 82 0.86 2.95 0.40
CA LEU A 82 1.30 4.15 -0.32
C LEU A 82 0.16 4.72 -1.17
N ARG A 83 -0.54 3.87 -1.93
CA ARG A 83 -1.65 4.30 -2.81
C ARG A 83 -2.79 4.93 -2.00
N MET A 84 -3.18 4.31 -0.89
CA MET A 84 -4.19 4.84 0.03
C MET A 84 -3.85 6.24 0.54
N VAL A 85 -2.61 6.44 1.02
CA VAL A 85 -2.17 7.74 1.54
C VAL A 85 -2.05 8.78 0.44
N SER A 86 -1.52 8.41 -0.74
CA SER A 86 -1.42 9.32 -1.89
C SER A 86 -2.80 9.81 -2.33
N ASP A 87 -3.74 8.90 -2.53
CA ASP A 87 -5.11 9.20 -2.94
C ASP A 87 -5.80 10.14 -1.91
N PHE A 88 -5.69 9.81 -0.62
CA PHE A 88 -6.24 10.64 0.44
C PHE A 88 -5.64 12.07 0.45
N MET A 89 -4.32 12.21 0.32
CA MET A 89 -3.67 13.53 0.32
C MET A 89 -3.98 14.33 -0.95
N ASP A 90 -4.22 13.67 -2.08
CA ASP A 90 -4.61 14.32 -3.34
C ASP A 90 -6.07 14.79 -3.29
N GLU A 91 -6.97 14.06 -2.61
CA GLU A 91 -8.37 14.44 -2.39
C GLU A 91 -8.57 15.51 -1.31
N ASN A 92 -7.62 15.67 -0.39
CA ASN A 92 -7.73 16.56 0.77
C ASN A 92 -6.57 17.59 0.79
N PRO A 93 -6.54 18.57 -0.13
CA PRO A 93 -5.43 19.52 -0.29
C PRO A 93 -5.22 20.45 0.92
N GLU A 94 -6.18 20.52 1.85
CA GLU A 94 -6.05 21.24 3.10
C GLU A 94 -5.17 20.52 4.14
N TRP A 95 -4.93 19.22 3.96
CA TRP A 95 -4.09 18.45 4.88
C TRP A 95 -2.62 18.73 4.63
N THR A 96 -1.89 19.01 5.71
CA THR A 96 -0.45 19.18 5.65
C THR A 96 0.27 17.85 5.90
N MET A 97 1.55 17.82 5.56
CA MET A 97 2.41 16.70 5.90
C MET A 97 2.49 16.44 7.41
N SER A 98 2.47 17.51 8.21
CA SER A 98 2.47 17.42 9.67
C SER A 98 1.18 16.78 10.19
N ASP A 99 0.03 17.07 9.59
CA ASP A 99 -1.25 16.46 9.98
C ASP A 99 -1.23 14.95 9.71
N LEU A 100 -0.72 14.54 8.54
CA LEU A 100 -0.57 13.13 8.18
C LEU A 100 0.35 12.38 9.16
N ILE A 101 1.49 12.97 9.55
CA ILE A 101 2.44 12.34 10.48
C ILE A 101 1.85 12.20 11.89
N ASN A 102 1.03 13.16 12.32
CA ASN A 102 0.41 13.16 13.64
C ASN A 102 -0.92 12.40 13.71
N LEU A 103 -1.40 11.88 12.58
CA LEU A 103 -2.64 11.11 12.51
C LEU A 103 -2.52 9.80 13.30
N GLN A 104 -3.32 9.65 14.35
CA GLN A 104 -3.35 8.42 15.16
C GLN A 104 -4.33 7.38 14.63
N ASP A 105 -5.45 7.82 14.06
CA ASP A 105 -6.48 6.95 13.52
C ASP A 105 -6.34 6.85 12.00
N PRO A 106 -5.91 5.70 11.44
CA PRO A 106 -5.78 5.52 10.00
C PRO A 106 -7.12 5.26 9.29
N LEU A 107 -8.23 5.08 10.02
CA LEU A 107 -9.53 4.73 9.44
C LEU A 107 -10.03 5.70 8.36
N PRO A 108 -9.87 7.03 8.47
CA PRO A 108 -10.30 7.95 7.43
C PRO A 108 -9.65 7.64 6.07
N ILE A 109 -8.34 7.39 6.08
CA ILE A 109 -7.54 7.07 4.88
C ILE A 109 -7.97 5.71 4.29
N ILE A 110 -8.09 4.70 5.14
CA ILE A 110 -8.45 3.34 4.71
C ILE A 110 -9.88 3.32 4.12
N LYS A 111 -10.81 4.09 4.71
CA LYS A 111 -12.21 4.09 4.29
C LYS A 111 -12.44 4.87 3.01
N SER A 112 -11.68 5.94 2.74
CA SER A 112 -11.84 6.75 1.52
C SER A 112 -11.37 6.01 0.28
N TYR A 113 -10.26 5.28 0.39
CA TYR A 113 -9.58 4.72 -0.78
C TYR A 113 -10.38 3.63 -1.50
N ARG A 114 -10.65 3.84 -2.80
CA ARG A 114 -11.28 2.87 -3.70
C ARG A 114 -10.52 2.86 -5.04
N PRO A 115 -9.72 1.83 -5.32
CA PRO A 115 -9.04 1.76 -6.61
C PRO A 115 -10.03 1.54 -7.75
N ALA A 116 -9.65 2.02 -8.94
CA ALA A 116 -10.45 1.89 -10.17
C ALA A 116 -10.71 0.42 -10.54
#